data_AF-A0A538M019-F1
#
_entry.id   AF-A0A538M019-F1
#
_cell.length_a   1.000
_cell.length_b   1.000
_cell.length_c   1.000
_cell.angle_alpha   90.00
_cell.angle_beta   90.00
_cell.angle_gamma   90.00
#
_symmetry.space_group_name_H-M   'P 1'
#
loop_
_entity.id
_entity.type
_entity.pdbx_description
1 polymer ?
#
loop_
_entity_poly.entity_id
_entity_poly.type
_entity_poly.pdbx_seq_one_letter_code
_entity_poly.pdbx_strand_id
1 'polypeptide(L)' 'MSRIGRSLLLHHEVLTVDELLARIDAVTVDQVGAAARRVLGAPRTVVVLGPFEETDFATDS' A
#
# COMPACT_ATOMS: atom_id res chain seq x y z
N MET A 1 -12.62 -7.23 -16.23
CA MET A 1 -13.61 -6.13 -16.12
C MET A 1 -13.97 -5.78 -14.66
N SER A 2 -13.01 -5.66 -13.74
CA SER A 2 -13.26 -5.19 -12.36
C SER A 2 -12.80 -3.75 -12.12
N ARG A 3 -11.93 -3.21 -12.99
CA ARG A 3 -11.30 -1.90 -12.82
C ARG A 3 -12.29 -0.74 -12.93
N ILE A 4 -13.16 -0.75 -13.94
CA ILE A 4 -14.14 0.34 -14.19
C ILE A 4 -15.22 0.37 -13.11
N GLY A 5 -15.85 -0.77 -12.81
CA GLY A 5 -16.89 -0.84 -11.79
C GLY A 5 -16.40 -0.43 -10.40
N ARG A 6 -15.20 -0.86 -9.99
CA ARG A 6 -14.58 -0.45 -8.72
C ARG A 6 -14.23 1.04 -8.69
N SER A 7 -13.72 1.59 -9.79
CA SER A 7 -13.31 3.00 -9.84
C SER A 7 -14.51 3.95 -9.73
N LEU A 8 -15.63 3.64 -10.40
CA LEU A 8 -16.86 4.44 -10.28
C LEU A 8 -17.46 4.40 -8.87
N LEU A 9 -17.44 3.24 -8.21
CA LEU A 9 -18.02 3.08 -6.87
C LEU A 9 -17.15 3.65 -5.75
N LEU A 10 -15.82 3.61 -5.87
CA LEU A 10 -14.91 4.05 -4.81
C LEU A 10 -14.34 5.46 -5.02
N HIS A 11 -14.24 5.90 -6.26
CA HIS A 11 -13.50 7.11 -6.63
C HIS A 11 -14.31 8.07 -7.50
N HIS A 12 -15.53 7.69 -7.92
CA HIS A 12 -16.43 8.49 -8.78
C HIS A 12 -15.85 8.91 -10.14
N GLU A 13 -14.63 8.52 -10.46
CA GLU A 13 -13.95 8.77 -11.72
C GLU A 13 -13.30 7.50 -12.26
N VAL A 14 -13.12 7.43 -13.57
CA VAL A 14 -12.35 6.38 -14.25
C VAL A 14 -11.27 7.07 -15.04
N LEU A 15 -10.02 6.96 -14.55
CA LEU A 15 -8.87 7.45 -15.31
C LEU A 15 -8.71 6.64 -16.60
N THR A 16 -8.36 7.35 -17.66
CA THR A 16 -7.82 6.73 -18.87
C THR A 16 -6.52 5.98 -18.55
N VAL A 17 -6.11 5.10 -19.45
CA VAL A 17 -4.82 4.38 -19.29
C VAL A 17 -3.66 5.36 -19.26
N ASP A 18 -3.67 6.37 -20.13
CA ASP A 18 -2.58 7.35 -20.23
C ASP A 18 -2.46 8.23 -18.98
N GLU A 19 -3.59 8.69 -18.42
CA GLU A 19 -3.58 9.43 -17.15
C GLU A 19 -3.05 8.59 -15.98
N LEU A 20 -3.39 7.30 -15.95
CA LEU A 20 -2.87 6.39 -14.93
C LEU A 20 -1.34 6.22 -15.06
N LEU A 21 -0.84 6.02 -16.28
CA LEU A 21 0.59 5.87 -16.55
C LEU A 21 1.34 7.16 -16.22
N ALA A 22 0.84 8.31 -16.65
CA ALA A 22 1.43 9.62 -16.34
C ALA A 22 1.52 9.88 -14.83
N ARG A 23 0.52 9.47 -14.04
CA ARG A 23 0.55 9.59 -12.57
C ARG A 23 1.62 8.69 -11.94
N ILE A 24 1.84 7.49 -12.49
CA ILE A 24 2.88 6.56 -12.02
C ILE A 24 4.27 7.13 -12.36
N ASP A 25 4.46 7.60 -13.59
CA ASP A 25 5.73 8.16 -14.05
C ASP A 25 6.12 9.45 -13.32
N ALA A 26 5.14 10.20 -12.81
CA ALA A 26 5.36 11.42 -12.03
C ALA A 26 5.84 11.18 -10.59
N VAL A 27 5.92 9.91 -10.13
CA VAL A 27 6.33 9.60 -8.75
C VAL A 27 7.82 9.91 -8.55
N THR A 28 8.14 10.72 -7.55
CA THR A 28 9.53 11.10 -7.22
C THR A 28 10.11 10.30 -6.06
N VAL A 29 11.43 10.23 -5.97
CA VAL A 29 12.15 9.58 -4.86
C VAL A 29 11.79 10.20 -3.51
N ASP A 30 11.58 11.52 -3.45
CA ASP A 30 11.19 12.20 -2.21
C ASP A 30 9.81 11.77 -1.73
N GLN A 31 8.85 11.61 -2.65
CA GLN A 31 7.51 11.12 -2.35
C GLN A 31 7.56 9.68 -1.84
N VAL A 32 8.40 8.83 -2.45
CA VAL A 32 8.65 7.46 -1.98
C VAL A 32 9.23 7.47 -0.57
N GLY A 33 10.25 8.30 -0.30
CA GLY A 33 10.84 8.43 1.03
C GLY A 33 9.85 8.92 2.08
N ALA A 34 8.99 9.87 1.74
CA ALA A 34 7.92 10.35 2.62
C ALA A 34 6.88 9.25 2.91
N ALA A 35 6.46 8.50 1.89
CA ALA A 35 5.55 7.37 2.06
C ALA A 35 6.16 6.27 2.93
N ALA A 36 7.43 5.92 2.70
CA ALA A 36 8.15 4.92 3.49
C ALA A 36 8.22 5.32 4.96
N ARG A 37 8.60 6.56 5.28
CA ARG A 37 8.62 7.05 6.67
C ARG A 37 7.24 6.97 7.34
N ARG A 38 6.17 7.34 6.62
CA ARG A 38 4.80 7.29 7.14
C ARG A 38 4.34 5.85 7.41
N VAL A 39 4.61 4.93 6.50
CA VAL A 39 4.15 3.53 6.61
C VAL A 39 5.00 2.76 7.62
N LEU A 40 6.33 2.88 7.54
CA LEU A 40 7.25 2.12 8.39
C LEU A 40 7.43 2.72 9.79
N GLY A 41 7.11 4.01 9.96
CA GLY A 41 7.11 4.69 11.26
C GLY A 41 5.82 4.53 12.06
N ALA A 42 4.77 3.94 11.48
CA ALA A 42 3.53 3.64 12.19
C ALA A 42 3.64 2.35 13.02
N PRO A 43 2.84 2.20 14.10
CA PRO A 43 2.74 0.93 14.84
C PRO A 43 2.41 -0.23 13.88
N ARG A 44 3.14 -1.33 14.02
CA ARG A 44 3.00 -2.51 13.17
C ARG A 44 2.06 -3.51 13.83
N THR A 45 1.19 -4.12 13.03
CA THR A 45 0.29 -5.20 13.46
C THR A 45 0.63 -6.45 12.69
N VAL A 46 0.80 -7.57 13.40
CA VAL A 46 0.98 -8.90 12.82
C VAL A 46 -0.12 -9.82 13.33
N VAL A 47 -0.61 -10.70 12.46
CA VAL A 47 -1.57 -11.76 12.81
C VAL A 47 -0.99 -13.07 12.34
N VAL A 48 -0.93 -14.05 13.24
CA VAL A 48 -0.39 -15.38 12.97
C VAL A 48 -1.44 -16.44 13.31
N LEU A 49 -1.62 -17.43 12.44
CA LEU A 49 -2.59 -18.51 12.59
C LEU A 49 -1.94 -19.87 12.29
N GLY A 50 -2.02 -20.81 13.24
CA GLY A 50 -1.36 -22.11 13.16
C GLY A 50 -0.52 -22.46 14.41
N PRO A 51 0.27 -23.55 14.36
CA PRO A 51 1.24 -23.87 15.40
C PRO A 51 2.53 -23.08 15.16
N PHE A 52 2.91 -22.27 16.13
CA PHE A 52 4.13 -21.47 16.12
C PHE A 52 4.62 -21.25 17.55
N GLU A 53 5.90 -20.94 17.69
CA GLU A 53 6.51 -20.58 18.97
C GLU A 53 6.51 -19.05 19.11
N GLU A 54 6.42 -18.54 20.34
CA GLU A 54 6.38 -17.10 20.62
C GLU A 54 7.65 -16.38 20.11
N THR A 55 8.76 -17.11 20.05
CA THR A 55 10.06 -16.65 19.52
C THR A 55 10.09 -16.42 18.01
N ASP A 56 9.14 -16.99 17.25
CA ASP A 56 9.10 -16.85 15.79
C ASP A 56 8.76 -15.41 15.34
N PHE A 57 8.19 -14.60 16.24
CA PHE A 57 7.75 -13.23 15.98
C PHE A 57 8.29 -12.22 16.99
N ALA A 58 9.24 -12.64 17.84
CA ALA A 58 9.93 -11.75 18.76
C ALA A 58 10.61 -10.64 17.96
N THR A 59 10.03 -9.46 18.01
CA THR A 59 10.64 -8.25 17.47
C THR A 59 11.54 -7.73 18.57
N ASP A 60 12.83 -8.09 18.53
CA ASP A 60 13.85 -7.46 19.39
C ASP A 60 13.67 -5.93 19.27
N SER A 61 13.23 -5.33 20.37
CA SER A 61 13.14 -3.89 20.59
C SER A 61 14.01 -3.54 21.78
#